data_AF-A0A453HEX6-F1
#
_entry.id   AF-A0A453HEX6-F1
#
_cell.length_a   1.000
_cell.length_b   1.000
_cell.length_c   1.000
_cell.angle_alpha   90.00
_cell.angle_beta   90.00
_cell.angle_gamma   90.00
#
_symmetry.space_group_name_H-M   'P 1'
#
loop_
_entity.id
_entity.type
_entity.pdbx_description
1 polymer ?
#
loop_
_entity_poly.entity_id
_entity_poly.type
_entity_poly.pdbx_seq_one_letter_code
_entity_poly.pdbx_strand_id
1 'polypeptide(L)'
;MPGDAPLTAVQLLWVNMIMDTLGALALATEPPNDNLMEKAPVGRTGKFITNVMWRNILGQSLYQFTVIWYLQSQGRYVFGLEGSEADTVLNTIIFNTFVFCQVFNEVSSREMEEINVLKGMSENSIFVGVLTGTVVFQFILVQFLGDFANTTLLTQLQWLICILFGFLGMPIAAMIKLISVEPHEEHDGYGKL
;
A
#
# COMPACT_ATOMS: atom_id res chain seq x y z
N MET A 1 -3.37 12.18 29.01
CA MET A 1 -3.56 10.75 28.74
C MET A 1 -2.46 10.37 27.76
N PRO A 2 -1.59 9.39 28.03
CA PRO A 2 -0.52 9.06 27.10
C PRO A 2 -1.16 8.70 25.75
N GLY A 3 -0.59 9.21 24.66
CA GLY A 3 -1.07 8.92 23.32
C GLY A 3 -0.78 7.48 22.98
N ASP A 4 -1.70 6.58 23.32
CA ASP A 4 -1.62 5.19 22.90
C ASP A 4 -1.70 5.15 21.37
N ALA A 5 -0.68 4.54 20.77
CA ALA A 5 -0.62 4.43 19.32
C ALA A 5 -1.84 3.63 18.83
N PRO A 6 -2.48 4.05 17.72
CA PRO A 6 -3.66 3.38 17.17
C PRO A 6 -3.34 1.96 16.66
N LEU A 7 -2.05 1.63 16.54
CA LEU A 7 -1.53 0.35 16.08
C LEU A 7 -0.61 -0.23 17.16
N THR A 8 -0.80 -1.53 17.45
CA THR A 8 0.05 -2.24 18.40
C THR A 8 1.39 -2.66 17.78
N ALA A 9 2.39 -2.99 18.62
CA ALA A 9 3.70 -3.44 18.13
C ALA A 9 3.62 -4.70 17.25
N VAL A 10 2.74 -5.64 17.59
CA VAL A 10 2.53 -6.88 16.83
C VAL A 10 1.91 -6.58 15.46
N GLN A 11 0.94 -5.66 15.41
CA GLN A 11 0.31 -5.22 14.18
C GLN A 11 1.33 -4.56 13.24
N LEU A 12 2.17 -3.67 13.76
CA LEU A 12 3.24 -3.03 12.98
C LEU A 12 4.27 -4.03 12.47
N LEU A 13 4.66 -5.01 13.29
CA LEU A 13 5.57 -6.08 12.88
C LEU A 13 4.97 -6.91 11.73
N TRP A 14 3.69 -7.26 11.83
CA TRP A 14 2.99 -7.97 10.77
C TRP A 14 2.98 -7.18 9.46
N VAL A 15 2.65 -5.88 9.50
CA VAL A 15 2.64 -5.07 8.28
C VAL A 15 4.04 -4.94 7.67
N ASN A 16 5.07 -4.70 8.49
CA ASN A 16 6.45 -4.64 8.01
C ASN A 16 6.88 -5.95 7.34
N MET A 17 6.50 -7.10 7.89
CA MET A 17 6.81 -8.39 7.28
C MET A 17 6.14 -8.55 5.91
N ILE A 18 4.88 -8.12 5.75
CA ILE A 18 4.22 -8.13 4.45
C ILE A 18 4.97 -7.23 3.47
N MET A 19 5.21 -5.96 3.82
CA MET A 19 5.80 -4.98 2.90
C MET A 19 7.24 -5.34 2.51
N ASP A 20 8.07 -5.66 3.49
CA ASP A 20 9.52 -5.80 3.28
C ASP A 20 9.92 -7.21 2.84
N THR A 21 9.25 -8.25 3.36
CA THR A 21 9.63 -9.64 3.07
C THR A 21 8.79 -10.22 1.95
N LEU A 22 7.47 -10.19 2.09
CA LEU A 22 6.57 -10.80 1.10
C LEU A 22 6.48 -9.95 -0.16
N GLY A 23 6.41 -8.62 -0.04
CA GLY A 23 6.38 -7.71 -1.17
C GLY A 23 7.67 -7.70 -1.98
N ALA A 24 8.82 -7.72 -1.32
CA ALA A 24 10.11 -7.85 -2.01
C ALA A 24 10.22 -9.18 -2.77
N LEU A 25 9.75 -10.29 -2.18
CA LEU A 25 9.71 -11.59 -2.85
C LEU A 25 8.76 -11.60 -4.05
N ALA A 26 7.58 -10.99 -3.90
CA ALA A 26 6.58 -10.90 -4.95
C ALA A 26 7.11 -10.12 -6.17
N LEU A 27 7.74 -8.97 -5.93
CA LEU A 27 8.35 -8.14 -6.97
C LEU A 27 9.60 -8.77 -7.60
N ALA A 28 10.42 -9.48 -6.81
CA ALA A 28 11.64 -10.14 -7.31
C ALA A 28 11.36 -11.33 -8.25
N THR A 29 10.14 -11.87 -8.23
CA THR A 29 9.74 -13.04 -9.04
C THR A 29 8.98 -12.66 -10.31
N GLU A 30 8.86 -11.36 -10.61
CA GLU A 30 8.17 -10.91 -11.81
C GLU A 30 8.99 -11.20 -13.08
N PRO A 31 8.34 -11.68 -14.15
CA PRO A 31 9.02 -11.93 -15.41
C PRO A 31 9.54 -10.61 -16.00
N PRO A 32 10.67 -10.65 -16.72
CA PRO A 32 11.27 -9.45 -17.31
C PRO A 32 10.28 -8.80 -18.28
N ASN A 33 10.05 -7.50 -18.14
CA ASN A 33 9.20 -6.74 -19.04
C ASN A 33 9.99 -6.43 -20.33
N ASP A 34 9.49 -6.85 -21.50
CA ASP A 34 10.16 -6.68 -22.80
C ASP A 34 10.42 -5.20 -23.14
N ASN A 35 9.62 -4.28 -22.59
CA ASN A 35 9.82 -2.83 -22.72
C ASN A 35 11.09 -2.32 -22.01
N LEU A 36 11.72 -3.12 -21.14
CA LEU A 36 12.99 -2.76 -20.48
C LEU A 36 14.15 -2.67 -21.49
N MET A 37 14.08 -3.41 -22.59
CA MET A 37 15.13 -3.39 -23.63
C MET A 37 15.01 -2.20 -24.59
N GLU A 38 13.88 -1.50 -24.61
CA GLU A 38 13.68 -0.28 -25.40
C GLU A 38 14.09 0.99 -24.63
N LYS A 39 14.27 0.91 -23.31
CA LYS A 39 14.75 2.04 -22.49
C LYS A 39 16.26 2.20 -22.60
N ALA A 40 16.71 3.45 -22.73
CA ALA A 40 18.13 3.80 -22.70
C ALA A 40 18.79 3.30 -21.40
N PRO A 41 20.04 2.80 -21.45
CA PRO A 41 20.71 2.24 -20.29
C PRO A 41 20.84 3.28 -19.18
N VAL A 42 20.45 2.91 -17.96
CA VAL A 42 20.61 3.76 -16.78
C VAL A 42 22.10 4.04 -16.56
N GLY A 43 22.50 5.31 -16.67
CA GLY A 43 23.87 5.74 -16.42
C GLY A 43 24.26 5.48 -14.95
N ARG A 44 25.54 5.16 -14.71
CA ARG A 44 26.10 4.89 -13.36
C ARG A 44 25.94 6.05 -12.36
N THR A 45 25.50 7.22 -12.84
CA THR A 45 25.29 8.48 -12.10
C THR A 45 23.82 8.90 -12.01
N GLY A 46 22.88 8.07 -12.49
CA GLY A 46 21.44 8.35 -12.36
C GLY A 46 21.00 8.37 -10.89
N LYS A 47 20.10 9.28 -10.53
CA LYS A 47 19.51 9.32 -9.17
C LYS A 47 18.82 7.99 -8.87
N PHE A 48 19.14 7.36 -7.74
CA PHE A 48 18.50 6.11 -7.26
C PHE A 48 16.97 6.24 -7.15
N ILE A 49 16.47 7.45 -6.87
CA ILE A 49 15.03 7.76 -6.82
C ILE A 49 14.74 8.77 -7.90
N THR A 50 13.95 8.38 -8.91
CA THR A 50 13.51 9.26 -10.00
C THR A 50 12.40 10.19 -9.52
N ASN A 51 12.18 11.30 -10.23
CA ASN A 51 11.07 12.22 -9.91
C ASN A 51 9.70 11.52 -10.01
N VAL A 52 9.59 10.51 -10.89
CA VAL A 52 8.41 9.65 -11.04
C VAL A 52 8.16 8.83 -9.77
N MET A 53 9.21 8.24 -9.19
CA MET A 53 9.12 7.52 -7.91
C MET A 53 8.72 8.46 -6.76
N TRP A 54 9.33 9.65 -6.67
CA TRP A 54 8.98 10.65 -5.66
C TRP A 54 7.51 11.07 -5.72
N ARG A 55 6.97 11.33 -6.91
CA ARG A 55 5.55 11.66 -7.10
C ARG A 55 4.65 10.52 -6.60
N ASN A 56 4.96 9.27 -6.97
CA ASN A 56 4.17 8.11 -6.56
C ASN A 56 4.24 7.90 -5.04
N ILE A 57 5.42 8.00 -4.44
CA ILE A 57 5.62 7.87 -2.98
C ILE A 57 4.87 8.96 -2.21
N LEU A 58 4.99 10.22 -2.63
CA LEU A 58 4.33 11.34 -1.97
C LEU A 58 2.81 11.24 -2.08
N GLY A 59 2.30 10.88 -3.26
CA GLY A 59 0.88 10.74 -3.49
C GLY A 59 0.26 9.59 -2.68
N GLN A 60 0.91 8.43 -2.65
CA GLN A 60 0.48 7.30 -1.80
C GLN A 60 0.57 7.62 -0.31
N SER A 61 1.67 8.22 0.14
CA SER A 61 1.86 8.59 1.55
C SER A 61 0.82 9.61 2.01
N LEU A 62 0.52 10.61 1.17
CA LEU A 62 -0.52 11.61 1.46
C LEU A 62 -1.90 10.94 1.53
N TYR A 63 -2.21 10.05 0.59
CA TYR A 63 -3.46 9.29 0.60
C TYR A 63 -3.61 8.45 1.88
N GLN A 64 -2.61 7.63 2.20
CA GLN A 64 -2.63 6.79 3.40
C GLN A 64 -2.74 7.64 4.67
N PHE A 65 -1.99 8.74 4.74
CA PHE A 65 -2.10 9.68 5.86
C PHE A 65 -3.52 10.25 5.99
N THR A 66 -4.13 10.72 4.89
CA THR A 66 -5.49 11.26 4.91
C THR A 66 -6.52 10.21 5.32
N VAL A 67 -6.42 8.96 4.84
CA VAL A 67 -7.34 7.88 5.21
C VAL A 67 -7.22 7.54 6.70
N ILE A 68 -6.00 7.35 7.21
CA ILE A 68 -5.79 7.01 8.63
C ILE A 68 -6.20 8.17 9.54
N TRP A 69 -5.88 9.41 9.16
CA TRP A 69 -6.31 10.60 9.90
C TRP A 69 -7.83 10.75 9.90
N TYR A 70 -8.49 10.50 8.76
CA TYR A 70 -9.95 10.51 8.65
C TYR A 70 -10.58 9.45 9.53
N LEU A 71 -10.08 8.21 9.51
CA LEU A 71 -10.56 7.14 10.37
C LEU A 71 -10.33 7.44 11.85
N GLN A 72 -9.17 7.99 12.24
CA GLN A 72 -8.94 8.38 13.64
C GLN A 72 -9.86 9.52 14.09
N SER A 73 -10.09 10.53 13.24
CA SER A 73 -10.89 11.70 13.60
C SER A 73 -12.39 11.42 13.57
N GLN A 74 -12.87 10.74 12.54
CA GLN A 74 -14.29 10.58 12.23
C GLN A 74 -14.77 9.13 12.33
N GLY A 75 -13.89 8.14 12.47
CA GLY A 75 -14.27 6.73 12.46
C GLY A 75 -15.28 6.36 13.54
N ARG A 76 -15.17 6.94 14.75
CA ARG A 76 -16.17 6.71 15.81
C ARG A 76 -17.58 7.10 15.36
N TYR A 77 -17.72 8.24 14.71
CA TYR A 77 -19.00 8.75 14.21
C TYR A 77 -19.48 7.97 12.98
N VAL A 78 -18.59 7.74 12.02
CA VAL A 78 -18.90 7.03 10.75
C VAL A 78 -19.38 5.60 11.00
N PHE A 79 -18.79 4.91 11.98
CA PHE A 79 -19.15 3.54 12.33
C PHE A 79 -20.18 3.45 13.47
N GLY A 80 -20.68 4.59 13.98
CA GLY A 80 -21.67 4.61 15.06
C GLY A 80 -21.20 3.90 16.34
N LEU A 81 -19.90 3.98 16.65
CA LEU A 81 -19.30 3.26 17.76
C LEU A 81 -19.51 4.03 19.07
N GLU A 82 -20.37 3.49 19.94
CA GLU A 82 -20.64 4.02 21.27
C GLU A 82 -20.13 3.04 22.35
N GLY A 83 -19.51 3.56 23.41
CA GLY A 83 -19.06 2.77 24.57
C GLY A 83 -17.53 2.65 24.73
N SER A 84 -17.11 1.88 25.73
CA SER A 84 -15.69 1.66 26.08
C SER A 84 -14.94 0.80 25.05
N GLU A 85 -15.64 -0.08 24.34
CA GLU A 85 -15.07 -0.94 23.30
C GLU A 85 -14.88 -0.24 21.95
N ALA A 86 -15.38 1.00 21.81
CA ALA A 86 -15.32 1.77 20.57
C ALA A 86 -13.88 2.00 20.10
N ASP A 87 -12.94 2.21 21.03
CA ASP A 87 -11.53 2.39 20.73
C ASP A 87 -10.87 1.14 20.17
N THR A 88 -11.14 -0.02 20.77
CA THR A 88 -10.59 -1.30 20.32
C THR A 88 -11.11 -1.67 18.93
N VAL A 89 -12.41 -1.44 18.68
CA VAL A 89 -13.01 -1.66 17.34
C VAL A 89 -12.42 -0.70 16.33
N LEU A 90 -12.28 0.58 16.66
CA LEU A 90 -11.71 1.58 15.78
C LEU A 90 -10.25 1.26 15.42
N ASN A 91 -9.42 0.90 16.40
CA ASN A 91 -8.03 0.51 16.17
C ASN A 91 -7.95 -0.72 15.25
N THR A 92 -8.88 -1.67 15.40
CA THR A 92 -8.95 -2.83 14.50
C THR A 92 -9.34 -2.42 13.07
N ILE A 93 -10.29 -1.51 12.90
CA ILE A 93 -10.68 -0.97 11.58
C ILE A 93 -9.51 -0.21 10.94
N ILE A 94 -8.79 0.60 11.72
CA ILE A 94 -7.60 1.33 11.27
C ILE A 94 -6.53 0.34 10.80
N PHE A 95 -6.22 -0.68 11.62
CA PHE A 95 -5.27 -1.74 11.27
C PHE A 95 -5.69 -2.49 10.00
N ASN A 96 -6.94 -2.93 9.91
CA ASN A 96 -7.42 -3.69 8.77
C ASN A 96 -7.39 -2.85 7.48
N THR A 97 -7.84 -1.60 7.56
CA THR A 97 -7.78 -0.66 6.44
C THR A 97 -6.33 -0.41 6.02
N PHE A 98 -5.41 -0.25 6.97
CA PHE A 98 -4.00 -0.04 6.68
C PHE A 98 -3.37 -1.23 5.94
N VAL A 99 -3.66 -2.47 6.37
CA VAL A 99 -3.18 -3.67 5.67
C VAL A 99 -3.73 -3.72 4.24
N PHE A 100 -5.02 -3.46 4.04
CA PHE A 100 -5.57 -3.40 2.68
C PHE A 100 -4.94 -2.30 1.84
N CYS A 101 -4.73 -1.10 2.40
CA CYS A 101 -3.99 -0.04 1.72
C CYS A 101 -2.60 -0.51 1.27
N GLN A 102 -1.88 -1.30 2.08
CA GLN A 102 -0.58 -1.84 1.66
C GLN A 102 -0.69 -2.87 0.55
N VAL A 103 -1.65 -3.80 0.65
CA VAL A 103 -1.94 -4.79 -0.40
C VAL A 103 -2.21 -4.11 -1.74
N PHE A 104 -3.05 -3.07 -1.76
CA PHE A 104 -3.34 -2.33 -2.99
C PHE A 104 -2.21 -1.40 -3.43
N ASN A 105 -1.41 -0.87 -2.49
CA ASN A 105 -0.20 -0.12 -2.81
C ASN A 105 0.86 -1.01 -3.48
N GLU A 106 1.04 -2.24 -3.01
CA GLU A 106 1.92 -3.24 -3.61
C GLU A 106 1.52 -3.54 -5.06
N VAL A 107 0.23 -3.73 -5.32
CA VAL A 107 -0.30 -3.84 -6.69
C VAL A 107 -0.05 -2.57 -7.50
N SER A 108 -0.18 -1.40 -6.88
CA SER A 108 0.02 -0.11 -7.54
C SER A 108 1.49 0.21 -7.83
N SER A 109 2.42 -0.29 -7.00
CA SER A 109 3.86 -0.04 -7.10
C SER A 109 4.57 -0.98 -8.08
N ARG A 110 3.95 -2.12 -8.37
CA ARG A 110 4.40 -3.10 -9.37
C ARG A 110 4.81 -2.47 -10.71
N GLU A 111 3.94 -1.63 -11.27
CA GLU A 111 4.23 -0.90 -12.51
C GLU A 111 4.30 0.60 -12.23
N MET A 112 5.49 1.20 -12.23
CA MET A 112 5.67 2.60 -11.80
C MET A 112 5.15 3.63 -12.81
N GLU A 113 5.13 3.28 -14.10
CA GLU A 113 4.75 4.18 -15.21
C GLU A 113 3.45 3.76 -15.90
N GLU A 114 3.13 2.46 -15.96
CA GLU A 114 1.89 2.03 -16.58
C GLU A 114 0.67 2.21 -15.66
N ILE A 115 -0.43 2.67 -16.27
CA ILE A 115 -1.74 2.83 -15.64
C ILE A 115 -2.41 1.45 -15.46
N ASN A 116 -2.09 0.49 -16.33
CA ASN A 116 -2.68 -0.85 -16.33
C ASN A 116 -1.94 -1.83 -15.39
N VAL A 117 -1.89 -1.51 -14.10
CA VAL A 117 -1.30 -2.37 -13.05
C VAL A 117 -1.93 -3.77 -12.94
N LEU A 118 -3.14 -3.94 -13.49
CA LEU A 118 -3.85 -5.22 -13.54
C LEU A 118 -3.45 -6.11 -14.72
N LYS A 119 -2.77 -5.56 -15.74
CA LYS A 119 -2.32 -6.32 -16.91
C LYS A 119 -1.13 -7.20 -16.50
N GLY A 120 -1.20 -8.50 -16.78
CA GLY A 120 -0.15 -9.47 -16.40
C GLY A 120 -0.09 -9.80 -14.89
N MET A 121 -1.04 -9.34 -14.06
CA MET A 121 -1.09 -9.69 -12.63
C MET A 121 -1.39 -11.17 -12.41
N SER A 122 -2.30 -11.74 -13.20
CA SER A 122 -2.63 -13.15 -13.15
C SER A 122 -1.53 -14.08 -13.69
N GLU A 123 -0.52 -13.54 -14.37
CA GLU A 123 0.56 -14.33 -14.97
C GLU A 123 1.64 -14.68 -13.93
N ASN A 124 1.86 -13.83 -12.92
CA ASN A 124 2.74 -14.14 -11.80
C ASN A 124 1.96 -14.85 -10.67
N SER A 125 1.99 -16.19 -10.69
CA SER A 125 1.34 -17.01 -9.65
C SER A 125 1.92 -16.79 -8.25
N ILE A 126 3.19 -16.37 -8.13
CA ILE A 126 3.80 -16.06 -6.83
C ILE A 126 3.24 -14.76 -6.26
N PHE A 127 3.13 -13.72 -7.09
CA PHE A 127 2.53 -12.43 -6.70
C PHE A 127 1.07 -12.61 -6.24
N VAL A 128 0.26 -13.33 -7.02
CA VAL A 128 -1.12 -13.65 -6.63
C VAL A 128 -1.17 -14.52 -5.36
N GLY A 129 -0.23 -15.46 -5.21
CA GLY A 129 -0.09 -16.31 -4.03
C GLY A 129 0.20 -15.50 -2.77
N VAL A 130 1.12 -14.54 -2.84
CA VAL A 130 1.46 -13.62 -1.74
C VAL A 130 0.27 -12.75 -1.37
N LEU A 131 -0.38 -12.09 -2.34
CA LEU A 131 -1.57 -11.26 -2.09
C LEU A 131 -2.70 -12.07 -1.45
N THR A 132 -3.01 -13.24 -2.01
CA THR A 132 -4.08 -14.11 -1.51
C THR A 132 -3.73 -14.63 -0.12
N GLY A 133 -2.48 -15.05 0.11
CA GLY A 133 -1.98 -15.47 1.41
C GLY A 133 -2.11 -14.36 2.47
N THR A 134 -1.76 -13.13 2.12
CA THR A 134 -1.89 -11.96 2.98
C THR A 134 -3.35 -11.70 3.37
N VAL A 135 -4.28 -11.72 2.41
CA VAL A 135 -5.72 -11.51 2.69
C VAL A 135 -6.29 -12.62 3.56
N VAL A 136 -5.94 -13.88 3.28
CA VAL A 136 -6.38 -15.04 4.09
C VAL A 136 -5.83 -14.95 5.50
N PHE A 137 -4.54 -14.64 5.66
CA PHE A 137 -3.93 -14.50 6.98
C PHE A 137 -4.50 -13.31 7.75
N GLN A 138 -4.76 -12.19 7.07
CA GLN A 138 -5.42 -11.03 7.66
C GLN A 138 -6.82 -11.38 8.19
N PHE A 139 -7.59 -12.18 7.43
CA PHE A 139 -8.87 -12.70 7.89
C PHE A 139 -8.71 -13.59 9.13
N ILE A 140 -7.72 -14.49 9.15
CA ILE A 140 -7.45 -15.35 10.30
C ILE A 140 -7.05 -14.52 11.53
N LEU A 141 -6.17 -13.53 11.37
CA LEU A 141 -5.74 -12.63 12.43
C LEU A 141 -6.92 -11.92 13.09
N VAL A 142 -7.77 -11.29 12.28
CA VAL A 142 -8.88 -10.49 12.78
C VAL A 142 -9.99 -11.36 13.36
N GLN A 143 -10.29 -12.52 12.76
CA GLN A 143 -11.44 -13.34 13.14
C GLN A 143 -11.14 -14.38 14.23
N PHE A 144 -9.90 -14.88 14.32
CA PHE A 144 -9.52 -15.96 15.25
C PHE A 144 -8.39 -15.59 16.19
N LEU A 145 -7.53 -14.63 15.82
CA LEU A 145 -6.34 -14.26 16.59
C LEU A 145 -6.47 -12.89 17.28
N GLY A 146 -7.72 -12.49 17.58
CA GLY A 146 -8.08 -11.23 18.23
C GLY A 146 -7.29 -10.95 19.51
N ASP A 147 -7.23 -11.94 20.40
CA ASP A 147 -6.54 -11.82 21.70
C ASP A 147 -5.03 -11.62 21.55
N PHE A 148 -4.41 -12.19 20.50
CA PHE A 148 -2.98 -12.06 20.24
C PHE A 148 -2.64 -10.72 19.57
N ALA A 149 -3.46 -10.30 18.61
CA ALA A 149 -3.22 -9.09 17.83
C ALA A 149 -3.85 -7.82 18.46
N ASN A 150 -4.52 -7.95 19.61
CA ASN A 150 -5.39 -6.91 20.19
C ASN A 150 -6.39 -6.38 19.17
N THR A 151 -7.03 -7.29 18.43
CA THR A 151 -8.06 -6.99 17.42
C THR A 151 -9.41 -7.54 17.85
N THR A 152 -10.47 -6.87 17.42
CA THR A 152 -11.86 -7.30 17.65
C THR A 152 -12.48 -7.88 16.39
N LEU A 153 -13.53 -8.68 16.56
CA LEU A 153 -14.25 -9.25 15.43
C LEU A 153 -14.94 -8.13 14.64
N LEU A 154 -14.57 -8.00 13.37
CA LEU A 154 -15.21 -7.04 12.48
C LEU A 154 -16.48 -7.61 11.87
N THR A 155 -17.49 -6.76 11.74
CA THR A 155 -18.69 -7.06 10.96
C THR A 155 -18.38 -7.10 9.47
N GLN A 156 -19.20 -7.81 8.69
CA GLN A 156 -19.04 -7.88 7.22
C GLN A 156 -19.08 -6.50 6.55
N LEU A 157 -19.86 -5.56 7.10
CA LEU A 157 -19.92 -4.19 6.60
C LEU A 157 -18.60 -3.42 6.85
N GLN A 158 -18.02 -3.56 8.05
CA GLN A 158 -16.71 -2.95 8.36
C GLN A 158 -15.61 -3.51 7.46
N TRP A 159 -15.60 -4.83 7.22
CA TRP A 159 -14.69 -5.45 6.26
C TRP A 159 -14.82 -4.86 4.85
N LEU A 160 -16.04 -4.73 4.35
CA LEU A 160 -16.29 -4.15 3.03
C LEU A 160 -15.78 -2.71 2.97
N ILE A 161 -16.04 -1.90 4.00
CA ILE A 161 -15.57 -0.52 4.07
C ILE A 161 -14.03 -0.46 4.10
N CYS A 162 -13.35 -1.31 4.86
CA CYS A 162 -11.87 -1.39 4.87
C CYS A 162 -11.32 -1.73 3.48
N ILE A 163 -11.91 -2.73 2.81
CA ILE A 163 -11.54 -3.12 1.44
C ILE A 163 -11.79 -1.97 0.48
N LEU A 164 -12.91 -1.25 0.62
CA LEU A 164 -13.26 -0.11 -0.23
C LEU A 164 -12.24 1.03 -0.09
N PHE A 165 -11.83 1.38 1.13
CA PHE A 165 -10.77 2.37 1.35
C PHE A 165 -9.44 1.93 0.74
N GLY A 166 -9.07 0.65 0.89
CA GLY A 166 -7.89 0.13 0.20
C GLY A 166 -8.01 0.25 -1.32
N PHE A 167 -9.14 -0.18 -1.86
CA PHE A 167 -9.42 -0.19 -3.30
C PHE A 167 -9.41 1.21 -3.90
N LEU A 168 -9.95 2.22 -3.20
CA LEU A 168 -9.91 3.63 -3.61
C LEU A 168 -8.48 4.18 -3.72
N GLY A 169 -7.50 3.57 -3.05
CA GLY A 169 -6.09 3.92 -3.20
C GLY A 169 -5.54 3.61 -4.59
N MET A 170 -6.05 2.59 -5.27
CA MET A 170 -5.62 2.18 -6.61
C MET A 170 -5.97 3.20 -7.72
N PRO A 171 -7.22 3.66 -7.88
CA PRO A 171 -7.54 4.70 -8.86
C PRO A 171 -6.87 6.03 -8.52
N ILE A 172 -6.70 6.36 -7.24
CA ILE A 172 -5.94 7.55 -6.84
C ILE A 172 -4.47 7.42 -7.28
N ALA A 173 -3.85 6.25 -7.11
CA ALA A 173 -2.51 5.96 -7.63
C ALA A 173 -2.44 6.18 -9.15
N ALA A 174 -3.42 5.65 -9.88
CA ALA A 174 -3.50 5.79 -11.33
C ALA A 174 -3.67 7.27 -11.74
N MET A 175 -4.49 8.04 -11.02
CA MET A 175 -4.66 9.48 -11.23
C MET A 175 -3.37 10.27 -10.97
N ILE A 176 -2.61 9.90 -9.94
CA ILE A 176 -1.30 10.51 -9.67
C ILE A 176 -0.31 10.17 -10.80
N LYS A 177 -0.36 8.95 -11.34
CA LYS A 177 0.49 8.54 -12.48
C LYS A 177 0.19 9.31 -13.76
N LEU A 178 -1.06 9.71 -13.98
CA LEU A 178 -1.50 10.52 -15.13
C LEU A 178 -0.88 11.94 -15.15
N ILE A 179 -0.46 12.46 -14.00
CA ILE A 179 0.22 13.76 -13.92
C ILE A 179 1.64 13.57 -14.43
N SER A 180 1.87 13.72 -15.73
CA SER A 180 3.21 13.68 -16.33
C SER A 180 4.13 14.65 -15.61
N VAL A 181 5.16 14.12 -14.93
CA VAL A 181 6.26 14.94 -14.44
C VAL A 181 7.22 15.00 -15.60
N GLU A 182 7.46 16.20 -16.13
CA GLU A 182 8.41 16.42 -17.21
C GLU A 182 9.74 15.72 -16.86
N PRO A 183 10.30 14.92 -17.79
CA PRO A 183 11.65 14.42 -17.60
C PRO A 183 12.54 15.65 -17.43
N HIS A 184 13.32 15.68 -16.35
CA HIS A 184 14.39 16.65 -16.27
C HIS A 184 15.31 16.36 -17.45
N GLU A 185 15.32 17.23 -18.46
CA GLU A 185 16.39 17.27 -19.44
C GLU A 185 17.68 17.47 -18.63
N GLU A 186 18.44 16.39 -18.46
CA GLU A 186 19.86 16.54 -18.16
C GLU A 186 20.45 17.24 -19.37
N HIS A 187 20.77 18.51 -19.19
CA HIS A 187 21.57 19.27 -20.13
C HIS A 187 22.79 18.42 -20.52
N ASP A 188 22.81 18.03 -21.78
CA ASP A 188 23.97 17.46 -22.46
C ASP A 188 25.19 18.33 -22.15
N GLY A 189 26.04 17.83 -21.25
CA GLY A 189 27.36 18.37 -20.96
C GLY A 189 28.40 17.88 -21.96
N TYR A 190 28.08 17.84 -23.27
CA TYR A 190 29.11 17.73 -24.29
C TYR A 190 29.73 19.11 -24.51
N GLY A 191 30.84 19.35 -23.81
CA GLY A 191 31.61 20.57 -23.99
C GLY A 191 32.78 20.70 -23.01
N LYS A 192 33.81 19.86 -23.18
CA LYS A 192 35.26 20.14 -23.01
C LYS A 192 36.02 18.85 -22.68
N LEU A 193 36.55 18.19 -23.71
CA LEU A 193 37.97 18.18 -24.09
C LEU A 193 38.15 17.31 -25.34
#